data_AF-A0A957GRL6-F1
#
_entry.id   AF-A0A957GRL6-F1
#
_cell.length_a   1.000
_cell.length_b   1.000
_cell.length_c   1.000
_cell.angle_alpha   90.00
_cell.angle_beta   90.00
_cell.angle_gamma   90.00
#
_symmetry.space_group_name_H-M   'P 1'
#
loop_
_entity.id
_entity.type
_entity.pdbx_description
1 polymer ?
#
loop_
_entity_poly.entity_id
_entity_poly.type
_entity_poly.pdbx_seq_one_letter_code
_entity_poly.pdbx_strand_id
1 'polypeptide(L)' 'MIDILPPKQKHIIPFSLVKQGSIISRADVVWTGLTHCGDRLTVCGVSNVVTIPKWQRQGYGTQLIQRITAYILN' A
#
# COMPACT_ATOMS: atom_id res chain seq x y z
N MET A 1 8.92 25.69 -9.08
CA MET A 1 10.04 24.76 -8.88
C MET A 1 9.47 23.53 -8.21
N ILE A 2 9.74 22.32 -8.71
CA ILE A 2 9.25 21.05 -8.11
C ILE A 2 10.47 20.34 -7.55
N ASP A 3 10.52 20.18 -6.23
CA ASP A 3 11.61 19.48 -5.56
C ASP A 3 11.24 18.02 -5.33
N ILE A 4 12.13 17.10 -5.72
CA ILE A 4 12.00 15.67 -5.44
C ILE A 4 12.86 15.38 -4.20
N LEU A 5 12.21 15.09 -3.08
CA LEU A 5 12.90 14.78 -1.83
C LEU A 5 13.00 13.26 -1.65
N PRO A 6 14.18 12.71 -1.29
CA PRO A 6 14.29 11.32 -0.92
C PRO A 6 13.49 11.07 0.38
N PRO A 7 12.75 9.95 0.47
CA PRO A 7 11.94 9.66 1.64
C PRO A 7 12.84 9.43 2.85
N LYS A 8 12.52 10.07 3.97
CA LYS A 8 13.07 9.73 5.28
C LYS A 8 12.46 8.39 5.68
N GLN A 9 13.32 7.41 5.98
CA GLN A 9 13.08 6.06 6.48
C GLN A 9 11.63 5.52 6.31
N LYS A 10 11.47 4.51 5.46
CA LYS A 10 10.16 3.89 5.20
C LYS A 10 9.90 2.74 6.16
N HIS A 11 8.69 2.68 6.70
CA HIS A 11 8.18 1.47 7.35
C HIS A 11 7.19 0.79 6.41
N ILE A 12 7.47 -0.47 6.04
CA ILE A 12 6.72 -1.22 5.01
C ILE A 12 6.05 -2.41 5.68
N ILE A 13 4.74 -2.55 5.46
CA ILE A 13 3.92 -3.64 5.97
C ILE A 13 3.30 -4.39 4.78
N PRO A 14 3.75 -5.62 4.49
CA PRO A 14 3.24 -6.39 3.37
C PRO A 14 1.88 -7.01 3.67
N PHE A 15 0.99 -6.99 2.68
CA PHE A 15 -0.31 -7.64 2.70
C PHE A 15 -0.44 -8.63 1.55
N SER A 16 -1.06 -9.78 1.82
CA SER A 16 -1.37 -10.79 0.82
C SER A 16 -2.78 -11.30 0.99
N LEU A 17 -3.52 -11.37 -0.11
CA LEU A 17 -4.78 -12.10 -0.20
C LEU A 17 -4.49 -13.53 -0.64
N VAL A 18 -4.86 -14.50 0.20
CA VAL A 18 -4.56 -15.93 0.00
C VAL A 18 -5.86 -16.72 -0.16
N LYS A 19 -5.89 -17.65 -1.12
CA LYS A 19 -6.97 -18.62 -1.30
C LYS A 19 -6.38 -19.99 -1.53
N GLN A 20 -6.79 -20.97 -0.72
CA GLN A 20 -6.31 -22.35 -0.80
C GLN A 20 -4.77 -22.43 -0.85
N GLY A 21 -4.10 -21.65 0.02
CA GLY A 21 -2.63 -21.60 0.09
C GLY A 21 -1.93 -20.83 -1.04
N SER A 22 -2.66 -20.37 -2.07
CA SER A 22 -2.10 -19.56 -3.15
C SER A 22 -2.27 -18.06 -2.90
N ILE A 23 -1.20 -17.29 -3.06
CA ILE A 23 -1.28 -15.82 -3.10
C ILE A 23 -2.01 -15.41 -4.40
N ILE A 24 -3.10 -14.67 -4.26
CA ILE A 24 -3.88 -14.14 -5.37
C ILE A 24 -3.51 -12.69 -5.67
N SER A 25 -3.33 -11.90 -4.63
CA SER A 25 -3.02 -10.48 -4.73
C SER A 25 -2.13 -10.06 -3.57
N ARG A 26 -1.26 -9.09 -3.80
CA ARG A 26 -0.42 -8.48 -2.77
C ARG A 26 -0.38 -6.97 -2.93
N ALA A 27 -0.06 -6.29 -1.84
CA ALA A 27 0.20 -4.87 -1.79
C ALA A 27 1.01 -4.57 -0.53
N ASP A 28 1.69 -3.43 -0.50
CA ASP A 28 2.50 -3.00 0.62
C ASP A 28 1.96 -1.66 1.14
N VAL A 29 1.69 -1.57 2.45
CA VAL A 29 1.43 -0.30 3.12
C VAL A 29 2.77 0.33 3.48
N VAL A 30 2.97 1.57 3.06
CA VAL A 30 4.22 2.32 3.27
C VAL A 30 3.92 3.55 4.11
N TRP A 31 4.52 3.60 5.30
CA TRP A 31 4.53 4.77 6.16
C TRP A 31 5.85 5.53 5.98
N THR A 32 5.78 6.85 5.87
CA THR A 32 6.97 7.70 5.74
C THR A 32 6.73 9.09 6.31
N GLY A 33 7.80 9.72 6.76
CA GLY A 33 7.78 11.13 7.16
C GLY A 33 7.86 12.04 5.94
N LEU A 34 6.91 12.98 5.83
CA LEU A 34 6.86 14.01 4.80
C LEU A 34 7.00 15.39 5.46
N THR A 35 7.76 16.29 4.85
CA THR A 35 7.73 17.70 5.22
C THR A 35 6.95 18.47 4.16
N HIS A 36 5.83 19.09 4.54
CA HIS A 36 4.95 19.82 3.65
C HIS A 36 4.66 21.20 4.24
N CYS A 37 4.98 22.28 3.53
CA CYS A 37 4.78 23.66 3.99
C CYS A 37 5.39 23.98 5.36
N GLY A 38 6.51 23.34 5.70
CA GLY A 38 7.18 23.50 7.00
C GLY A 38 6.72 22.51 8.07
N ASP A 39 5.57 21.87 7.89
CA ASP A 39 5.03 20.88 8.82
C ASP A 39 5.62 19.49 8.58
N ARG A 40 5.86 18.75 9.66
CA ARG A 40 6.24 17.33 9.61
C ARG A 40 5.00 16.47 9.75
N LEU A 41 4.70 15.72 8.70
CA LEU A 41 3.58 14.81 8.62
C LEU A 41 4.07 13.36 8.60
N THR A 42 3.32 12.47 9.25
CA THR A 42 3.42 11.03 8.98
C THR A 42 2.34 10.69 7.98
N VAL A 43 2.75 10.26 6.79
CA VAL A 43 1.82 9.87 5.71
C VAL A 43 1.90 8.38 5.45
N CYS A 44 0.79 7.79 5.02
CA CYS A 44 0.74 6.43 4.53
C CYS A 44 0.22 6.38 3.09
N GLY A 45 0.66 5.35 2.37
CA GLY A 45 0.13 5.03 1.06
C GLY A 45 0.23 3.54 0.78
N VAL A 46 -0.50 3.08 -0.24
CA VAL A 46 -0.42 1.70 -0.72
C VAL A 46 0.45 1.66 -1.97
N SER A 47 1.39 0.72 -2.02
CA SER A 47 2.28 0.49 -3.14
C SER A 47 2.32 -0.99 -3.53
N ASN A 48 3.00 -1.32 -4.64
CA ASN A 48 3.19 -2.69 -5.11
C ASN A 48 1.89 -3.51 -5.20
N VAL A 49 0.78 -2.85 -5.56
CA VAL A 49 -0.52 -3.49 -5.72
C VAL A 49 -0.50 -4.34 -6.99
N VAL A 50 -0.64 -5.65 -6.81
CA VAL A 50 -0.72 -6.59 -7.94
C VAL A 50 -1.73 -7.68 -7.65
N THR A 51 -2.51 -8.03 -8.67
CA THR A 51 -3.29 -9.27 -8.71
C THR A 51 -2.64 -10.19 -9.74
N ILE A 52 -2.33 -11.42 -9.33
CA ILE A 52 -1.68 -12.42 -10.19
C ILE A 52 -2.54 -12.64 -11.45
N PRO A 53 -1.95 -12.70 -12.68
CA PRO A 53 -2.69 -12.65 -13.94
C PRO A 53 -3.90 -13.58 -14.04
N LYS A 54 -3.78 -14.84 -13.60
CA LYS A 54 -4.87 -15.83 -13.63
C LYS A 54 -6.10 -15.47 -12.78
N TRP A 55 -5.94 -14.51 -11.86
CA TRP A 55 -6.99 -14.05 -10.93
C TRP A 55 -7.43 -12.60 -11.21
N GLN A 56 -6.91 -11.95 -12.25
CA GLN A 56 -7.29 -10.58 -12.57
C GLN A 56 -8.76 -10.48 -13.01
N ARG A 57 -9.31 -9.26 -12.93
CA ARG A 57 -10.71 -8.93 -13.30
C ARG A 57 -11.79 -9.66 -12.49
N GLN A 58 -11.42 -10.26 -11.35
CA GLN A 58 -12.34 -10.93 -10.43
C GLN A 58 -12.60 -10.12 -9.15
N GLY A 59 -12.14 -8.86 -9.08
CA GLY A 59 -12.36 -7.98 -7.92
C GLY A 59 -11.39 -8.19 -6.74
N TYR A 60 -10.46 -9.15 -6.80
CA TYR A 60 -9.53 -9.42 -5.70
C TYR A 60 -8.61 -8.24 -5.35
N GLY A 61 -8.17 -7.46 -6.33
CA GLY A 61 -7.40 -6.24 -6.09
C GLY A 61 -8.21 -5.22 -5.28
N THR A 62 -9.46 -4.98 -5.67
CA THR A 62 -10.38 -4.09 -4.94
C THR A 62 -10.62 -4.60 -3.51
N GLN A 63 -10.87 -5.90 -3.35
CA GLN A 63 -11.07 -6.52 -2.03
C GLN A 63 -9.83 -6.34 -1.13
N LEU A 64 -8.63 -6.53 -1.68
CA LEU A 64 -7.39 -6.32 -0.95
C LEU A 64 -7.25 -4.86 -0.50
N ILE A 65 -7.49 -3.91 -1.41
CA ILE A 65 -7.41 -2.47 -1.10
C ILE A 65 -8.41 -2.08 -0.02
N GLN A 66 -9.66 -2.53 -0.10
CA GLN A 66 -10.67 -2.25 0.92
C GLN A 66 -10.24 -2.72 2.32
N ARG A 67 -9.64 -3.91 2.42
CA ARG A 67 -9.12 -4.44 3.70
C ARG A 67 -7.92 -3.66 4.20
N ILE A 68 -7.02 -3.25 3.30
CA ILE A 68 -5.87 -2.40 3.65
C ILE A 68 -6.33 -1.02 4.12
N THR A 69 -7.29 -0.41 3.43
CA THR A 69 -7.87 0.88 3.84
C THR A 69 -8.50 0.77 5.23
N ALA A 70 -9.24 -0.31 5.51
CA ALA A 70 -9.76 -0.55 6.86
C ALA A 70 -8.63 -0.72 7.90
N TYR A 71 -7.53 -1.40 7.58
CA TYR A 71 -6.37 -1.50 8.46
C TYR A 71 -5.71 -0.14 8.75
N ILE A 72 -5.63 0.74 7.75
CA ILE A 72 -5.00 2.08 7.88
C ILE A 72 -5.86 3.02 8.74
N LEU A 73 -7.19 2.91 8.64
CA LEU A 73 -8.13 3.83 9.27
C LEU A 73 -8.59 3.41 10.68
N ASN A 74 -8.25 2.19 11.11
CA ASN A 74 -8.48 1.71 12.48
C ASN A 74 -7.29 2.04 13.38
#